data_AF-A0A522M188-F1
#
_entry.id   AF-A0A522M188-F1
#
_cell.length_a   1.000
_cell.length_b   1.000
_cell.length_c   1.000
_cell.angle_alpha   90.00
_cell.angle_beta   90.00
_cell.angle_gamma   90.00
#
_symmetry.space_group_name_H-M   'P 1'
#
loop_
_entity.id
_entity.type
_entity.pdbx_description
1 polymer ?
#
loop_
_entity_poly.entity_id
_entity_poly.type
_entity_poly.pdbx_seq_one_letter_code
_entity_poly.pdbx_strand_id
1 'polypeptide(L)' 'MGKGTEKAKGGFYYDVSDEQLDAFARLTLIERLRWAEDARLFTLMARTPETAVRQERLRRGEAIVPE' A
#
# COMPACT_ATOMS: atom_id res chain seq x y z
N MET A 1 3.43 -19.42 17.15
CA MET A 1 2.62 -18.64 18.11
C MET A 1 3.31 -17.29 18.33
N GLY A 2 3.12 -16.35 17.39
CA GLY A 2 3.72 -15.01 17.45
C GLY A 2 2.89 -14.09 18.35
N LYS A 3 3.56 -13.37 19.24
CA LYS A 3 2.97 -12.54 20.30
C LYS A 3 2.14 -11.37 19.74
N GLY A 4 1.09 -11.04 20.48
CA GLY A 4 0.01 -10.13 20.10
C GLY A 4 0.47 -8.74 19.63
N THR A 5 -0.23 -8.26 18.60
CA THR A 5 -0.20 -6.88 18.16
C THR A 5 -1.12 -6.07 19.08
N GLU A 6 -0.53 -5.33 20.02
CA GLU A 6 -1.25 -4.20 20.62
C GLU A 6 -1.68 -3.27 19.47
N LYS A 7 -2.98 -3.21 19.22
CA LYS A 7 -3.55 -2.35 18.17
C LYS A 7 -3.33 -0.90 18.59
N ALA A 8 -2.35 -0.21 17.99
CA ALA A 8 -2.25 1.23 18.17
C ALA A 8 -3.55 1.90 17.70
N LYS A 9 -3.98 2.96 18.40
CA LYS A 9 -5.18 3.73 18.07
C LYS A 9 -4.99 4.41 16.71
N GLY A 10 -5.45 3.75 15.64
CA GLY A 10 -5.42 4.24 14.27
C GLY A 10 -4.41 3.52 13.37
N GLY A 11 -4.73 3.45 12.08
CA GLY A 11 -3.89 2.83 11.04
C GLY A 11 -4.43 1.51 10.50
N PHE A 12 -3.83 1.04 9.41
CA PHE A 12 -4.08 -0.27 8.82
C PHE A 12 -2.95 -1.21 9.20
N TYR A 13 -3.28 -2.44 9.59
CA TYR A 13 -2.34 -3.50 9.84
C TYR A 13 -2.61 -4.62 8.84
N TYR A 14 -1.55 -5.09 8.19
CA TYR A 14 -1.58 -6.25 7.32
C TYR A 14 -0.43 -7.16 7.69
N ASP A 15 -0.67 -8.46 7.61
CA ASP A 15 0.30 -9.52 7.75
C ASP A 15 0.53 -10.15 6.37
N VAL A 16 1.74 -10.61 6.09
CA VAL A 16 2.09 -11.30 4.85
C VAL A 16 2.73 -12.61 5.26
N SER A 17 2.15 -13.73 4.84
CA SER A 17 2.65 -15.04 5.21
C SER A 17 3.94 -15.38 4.47
N ASP A 18 4.73 -16.30 5.03
CA ASP A 18 5.97 -16.80 4.41
C ASP A 18 5.69 -17.37 3.00
N GLU A 19 4.56 -18.06 2.82
CA GLU A 19 4.15 -18.61 1.52
C GLU A 19 3.88 -17.51 0.48
N GLN A 20 3.34 -16.37 0.91
CA GLN A 20 3.09 -15.21 0.04
C GLN A 20 4.40 -14.52 -0.36
N LEU A 21 5.35 -14.40 0.59
CA LEU A 21 6.69 -13.88 0.31
C LEU A 21 7.43 -14.77 -0.69
N ASP A 22 7.37 -16.08 -0.49
CA ASP A 22 7.98 -17.06 -1.39
C ASP A 22 7.35 -17.03 -2.79
N ALA A 23 6.02 -16.88 -2.87
CA ALA A 23 5.33 -16.74 -4.16
C ALA A 23 5.79 -15.49 -4.92
N PHE A 24 5.92 -14.35 -4.23
CA PHE A 24 6.43 -13.12 -4.82
C PHE A 24 7.90 -13.25 -5.24
N ALA A 25 8.72 -13.92 -4.44
CA ALA A 25 10.14 -14.13 -4.72
C ALA A 25 10.37 -14.92 -6.02
N ARG A 26 9.46 -15.84 -6.36
CA ARG A 26 9.51 -16.63 -7.60
C ARG A 26 9.15 -15.86 -8.87
N LEU A 27 8.59 -14.65 -8.76
CA LEU A 27 8.24 -13.83 -9.92
C LEU A 27 9.49 -13.30 -10.63
N THR A 28 9.45 -13.33 -11.96
CA THR A 28 10.41 -12.63 -12.83
C THR A 28 10.32 -11.12 -12.63
N LEU A 29 11.34 -10.39 -13.08
CA LEU A 29 11.36 -8.93 -12.98
C LEU A 29 10.13 -8.28 -13.65
N ILE A 30 9.73 -8.77 -14.83
CA ILE A 30 8.58 -8.22 -15.54
C ILE A 30 7.25 -8.50 -14.81
N GLU A 31 7.11 -9.67 -14.19
CA GLU A 31 5.93 -10.00 -13.39
C GLU A 31 5.84 -9.17 -12.12
N ARG A 32 6.99 -8.87 -11.47
CA ARG A 32 7.02 -7.95 -10.34
C ARG A 32 6.61 -6.53 -10.73
N LEU A 33 7.03 -6.06 -11.90
CA LEU A 33 6.60 -4.75 -12.42
C LEU A 33 5.10 -4.73 -12.72
N ARG A 34 4.56 -5.81 -13.31
CA ARG A 34 3.11 -5.95 -13.51
C ARG A 34 2.35 -5.96 -12.18
N TRP A 35 2.81 -6.75 -11.21
CA TRP A 35 2.23 -6.78 -9.87
C TRP A 35 2.21 -5.38 -9.23
N ALA A 36 3.29 -4.61 -9.37
CA ALA A 36 3.36 -3.26 -8.83
C ALA A 36 2.36 -2.31 -9.51
N GLU A 37 2.18 -2.43 -10.83
CA GLU A 37 1.18 -1.64 -11.56
C GLU A 37 -0.25 -2.06 -11.20
N ASP A 38 -0.52 -3.36 -11.07
CA ASP A 38 -1.83 -3.86 -10.66
C ASP A 38 -2.19 -3.38 -9.24
N ALA A 39 -1.23 -3.44 -8.31
CA ALA A 39 -1.39 -2.91 -6.96
C ALA A 39 -1.65 -1.39 -6.99
N ARG A 40 -0.92 -0.64 -7.82
CA ARG A 40 -1.15 0.79 -8.01
C ARG A 40 -2.57 1.03 -8.54
N LEU A 41 -3.00 0.36 -9.60
CA LEU A 41 -4.35 0.51 -10.17
C LEU A 41 -5.44 0.19 -9.13
N PHE A 42 -5.27 -0.88 -8.35
CA PHE A 42 -6.16 -1.21 -7.25
C PHE A 42 -6.29 -0.06 -6.25
N THR A 43 -5.16 0.50 -5.79
CA THR A 43 -5.20 1.65 -4.86
C THR A 43 -5.87 2.88 -5.48
N LEU A 44 -5.66 3.13 -6.78
CA LEU A 44 -6.26 4.27 -7.47
C LEU A 44 -7.77 4.14 -7.59
N MET A 45 -8.29 2.92 -7.80
CA MET A 45 -9.72 2.62 -7.89
C MET A 45 -10.44 2.82 -6.54
N ALA A 46 -9.75 2.57 -5.43
CA ALA A 46 -10.33 2.70 -4.09
C ALA A 46 -10.34 4.14 -3.54
N ARG A 47 -9.88 5.14 -4.32
CA ARG A 47 -9.73 6.52 -3.83
C ARG A 47 -11.06 7.24 -3.70
N THR A 48 -11.22 7.95 -2.59
CA THR A 48 -12.22 9.02 -2.44
C THR A 48 -11.70 10.33 -3.06
N PRO A 49 -12.58 11.29 -3.42
CA PRO A 49 -12.14 12.61 -3.89
C PRO A 49 -11.15 13.31 -2.93
N GLU A 50 -11.39 13.18 -1.62
CA GLU A 50 -10.50 13.72 -0.58
C GLU A 50 -9.10 13.08 -0.64
N THR A 51 -9.03 11.74 -0.69
CA THR A 51 -7.73 11.06 -0.77
C THR A 51 -6.98 11.35 -2.07
N ALA A 52 -7.70 11.57 -3.19
CA ALA A 52 -7.09 11.97 -4.45
C ALA A 52 -6.42 13.35 -4.35
N VAL A 53 -7.07 14.34 -3.72
CA VAL A 53 -6.48 15.66 -3.47
C VAL A 53 -5.25 15.56 -2.58
N ARG A 54 -5.33 14.80 -1.48
CA ARG A 54 -4.18 14.59 -0.57
C ARG A 54 -3.00 13.91 -1.27
N GLN A 55 -3.27 12.91 -2.10
CA GLN A 55 -2.23 12.20 -2.85
C GLN A 55 -1.55 13.13 -3.87
N GLU A 56 -2.33 13.98 -4.55
CA GLU A 56 -1.77 14.94 -5.50
C GLU A 56 -0.89 15.99 -4.83
N ARG A 57 -1.24 16.43 -3.62
CA ARG A 57 -0.38 17.30 -2.80
C ARG A 57 0.95 16.64 -2.47
N LEU A 58 0.94 15.40 -1.99
CA LEU A 58 2.17 14.64 -1.73
C LEU A 58 3.04 14.49 -2.98
N ARG A 59 2.42 14.25 -4.15
CA ARG A 59 3.13 14.16 -5.43
C ARG A 59 3.87 15.45 -5.79
N ARG A 60 3.38 16.61 -5.33
CA ARG A 60 3.99 17.92 -5.50
C ARG A 60 4.98 18.30 -4.39
N GLY A 61 5.13 17.46 -3.37
CA GLY A 61 5.94 17.76 -2.18
C GLY A 61 5.23 18.67 -1.16
N GLU A 62 3.90 18.76 -1.22
CA GLU A 62 3.08 19.58 -0.32
C GLU A 62 2.53 18.74 0.86
N ALA A 63 2.09 19.40 1.94
CA ALA A 63 1.48 18.74 3.09
C ALA A 63 0.09 18.15 2.78
N ILE A 64 -0.23 16.99 3.37
CA ILE A 64 -1.53 16.29 3.20
C ILE A 64 -2.72 17.04 3.82
N VAL A 65 -2.45 17.93 4.78
CA VAL A 65 -3.41 18.84 5.37
C VAL A 65 -3.03 20.27 4.97
N PRO A 66 -3.98 21.13 4.59
CA PRO A 66 -3.72 22.56 4.44
C PRO A 66 -3.33 23.16 5.79
N GLU A 67 -2.42 24.13 5.77
CA GLU A 67 -2.23 25.06 6.90
C GLU A 67 -3.46 25.95 7.10
#